data_AF-A0A966RBU1-F1
#
_entry.id   AF-A0A966RBU1-F1
#
_cell.length_a   1.000
_cell.length_b   1.000
_cell.length_c   1.000
_cell.angle_alpha   90.00
_cell.angle_beta   90.00
_cell.angle_gamma   90.00
#
_symmetry.space_group_name_H-M   'P 1'
#
loop_
_entity.id
_entity.type
_entity.pdbx_description
1 polymer ?
#
loop_
_entity_poly.entity_id
_entity_poly.type
_entity_poly.pdbx_seq_one_letter_code
_entity_poly.pdbx_strand_id
1 'polypeptide(L)'
;MTQRLKGFPKDARGPAAANCPRGTIRRDPYVRIRMGRRSYVAGACIADQGAPGKGLPSGARGIGALRKGDLRQFGYTNVTELSEGRRHLALAAAVRAYGSLTIWRKLNAVYVYTRRTSPASSAIFKADRDWIAAYYGIKAF
;
A
#
# COMPACT_ATOMS: atom_id res chain seq x y z
N MET A 1 -14.56 -10.35 -22.46
CA MET A 1 -15.22 -10.44 -21.14
C MET A 1 -14.20 -10.92 -20.11
N THR A 2 -14.01 -10.24 -18.98
CA THR A 2 -13.07 -10.69 -17.94
C THR A 2 -13.57 -12.01 -17.33
N GLN A 3 -12.79 -13.09 -17.43
CA GLN A 3 -13.07 -14.41 -16.83
C GLN A 3 -13.47 -14.31 -15.33
N ARG A 4 -13.12 -13.21 -14.66
CA ARG A 4 -13.41 -12.89 -13.25
C ARG A 4 -14.89 -12.87 -12.85
N LEU A 5 -15.81 -12.54 -13.75
CA LEU A 5 -17.25 -12.41 -13.42
C LEU A 5 -18.09 -13.62 -13.86
N LYS A 6 -17.46 -14.72 -14.30
CA LYS A 6 -18.15 -15.94 -14.74
C LYS A 6 -18.97 -16.54 -13.57
N GLY A 7 -20.28 -16.68 -13.79
CA GLY A 7 -21.24 -17.19 -12.81
C GLY A 7 -22.06 -16.14 -12.04
N PHE A 8 -21.86 -14.83 -12.30
CA PHE A 8 -22.66 -13.77 -11.68
C PHE A 8 -23.45 -12.98 -12.75
N PRO A 9 -24.79 -12.87 -12.59
CA PRO A 9 -25.65 -12.30 -13.61
C PRO A 9 -25.45 -10.77 -13.73
N LYS A 10 -25.82 -10.19 -14.88
CA LYS A 10 -25.47 -8.80 -15.24
C LYS A 10 -26.24 -7.75 -14.44
N ASP A 11 -27.49 -8.04 -14.14
CA ASP A 11 -28.40 -7.33 -13.23
C ASP A 11 -27.84 -7.19 -11.81
N ALA A 12 -27.18 -8.24 -11.30
CA ALA A 12 -26.49 -8.19 -10.01
C ALA A 12 -25.27 -7.25 -10.03
N ARG A 13 -24.87 -6.68 -11.18
CA ARG A 13 -23.60 -5.95 -11.29
C ARG A 13 -23.61 -4.54 -10.68
N GLY A 14 -24.79 -4.05 -10.32
CA GLY A 14 -25.03 -2.71 -9.81
C GLY A 14 -25.15 -1.68 -10.93
N PRO A 15 -25.73 -0.50 -10.63
CA PRO A 15 -25.88 0.55 -11.63
C PRO A 15 -24.49 0.98 -12.12
N ALA A 16 -24.35 1.07 -13.44
CA ALA A 16 -23.16 1.60 -14.09
C ALA A 16 -23.09 3.13 -13.96
N ALA A 17 -23.40 3.68 -12.78
CA ALA A 17 -23.47 5.12 -12.53
C ALA A 17 -22.19 5.79 -13.08
N ALA A 18 -22.38 6.61 -14.12
CA ALA A 18 -21.30 7.18 -14.90
C ALA A 18 -20.50 8.22 -14.09
N ASN A 19 -21.15 8.87 -13.12
CA ASN A 19 -20.59 10.00 -12.39
C ASN A 19 -20.62 9.75 -10.88
N CYS A 20 -19.44 9.63 -10.27
CA CYS A 20 -19.29 9.59 -8.82
C CYS A 20 -19.21 11.00 -8.23
N PRO A 21 -19.77 11.26 -7.04
CA PRO A 21 -19.65 12.56 -6.38
C PRO A 21 -18.19 12.92 -6.09
N ARG A 22 -17.90 14.22 -5.98
CA ARG A 22 -16.54 14.73 -5.71
C ARG A 22 -15.95 14.07 -4.47
N GLY A 23 -14.69 13.62 -4.55
CA GLY A 23 -14.02 12.90 -3.46
C GLY A 23 -14.28 11.40 -3.43
N THR A 24 -15.01 10.86 -4.41
CA THR A 24 -15.20 9.41 -4.58
C THR A 24 -14.76 8.97 -5.98
N ILE A 25 -14.34 7.71 -6.10
CA ILE A 25 -14.00 7.07 -7.36
C ILE A 25 -14.93 5.89 -7.62
N ARG A 26 -15.18 5.62 -8.90
CA ARG A 26 -15.91 4.42 -9.30
C ARG A 26 -15.04 3.19 -9.11
N ARG A 27 -15.48 2.29 -8.25
CA ARG A 27 -14.91 0.95 -8.15
C ARG A 27 -15.64 0.03 -9.10
N ASP A 28 -14.90 -0.60 -10.00
CA ASP A 28 -15.46 -1.62 -10.87
C ASP A 28 -15.90 -2.86 -10.07
N PRO A 29 -16.97 -3.54 -10.52
CA PRO A 29 -17.42 -4.78 -9.90
C PRO A 29 -16.35 -5.87 -9.98
N TYR A 30 -16.22 -6.66 -8.92
CA TYR A 30 -15.28 -7.78 -8.88
C TYR A 30 -15.77 -8.92 -7.99
N VAL A 31 -15.14 -10.09 -8.12
CA VAL A 31 -15.37 -11.23 -7.23
C VAL A 31 -14.24 -11.27 -6.22
N ARG A 32 -14.60 -11.30 -4.93
CA ARG A 32 -13.65 -11.53 -3.84
C ARG A 32 -13.72 -12.98 -3.41
N ILE A 33 -12.57 -13.57 -3.08
CA ILE A 33 -12.46 -14.92 -2.53
C ILE A 33 -11.96 -14.78 -1.09
N ARG A 34 -12.74 -15.27 -0.13
CA ARG A 34 -12.36 -15.29 1.29
C ARG A 34 -12.62 -16.69 1.82
N MET A 35 -11.58 -17.35 2.34
CA MET A 35 -11.68 -18.72 2.88
C MET A 35 -12.36 -19.70 1.90
N GLY A 36 -11.94 -19.68 0.63
CA GLY A 36 -12.53 -20.52 -0.44
C GLY A 36 -13.92 -20.08 -0.95
N ARG A 37 -14.63 -19.20 -0.24
CA ARG A 37 -15.95 -18.71 -0.65
C ARG A 37 -15.82 -17.53 -1.60
N ARG A 38 -16.43 -17.66 -2.79
CA ARG A 38 -16.58 -16.58 -3.77
C ARG A 38 -17.77 -15.71 -3.36
N SER A 39 -17.54 -14.41 -3.19
CA SER A 39 -18.62 -13.43 -3.01
C SER A 39 -18.49 -12.33 -4.05
N TYR A 40 -19.64 -11.97 -4.60
CA TYR A 40 -19.74 -10.89 -5.55
C TYR A 40 -19.68 -9.54 -4.84
N VAL A 41 -18.95 -8.60 -5.43
CA VAL A 41 -18.83 -7.23 -4.93
C VAL A 41 -19.28 -6.28 -6.02
N ALA A 42 -20.44 -5.64 -5.82
CA ALA A 42 -21.04 -4.72 -6.78
C ALA A 42 -20.17 -3.49 -7.05
N GLY A 43 -20.33 -2.92 -8.25
CA GLY A 43 -19.75 -1.61 -8.56
C GLY A 43 -20.37 -0.55 -7.66
N ALA A 44 -19.55 0.37 -7.13
CA ALA A 44 -20.00 1.44 -6.26
C ALA A 44 -19.02 2.62 -6.29
N CYS A 45 -19.49 3.81 -5.97
CA CYS A 45 -18.61 4.94 -5.67
C CYS A 45 -18.02 4.73 -4.28
N ILE A 46 -16.70 4.64 -4.20
CA ILE A 46 -15.96 4.49 -2.94
C ILE A 46 -15.18 5.76 -2.66
N ALA A 47 -14.94 6.08 -1.39
CA ALA A 47 -14.11 7.20 -1.00
C ALA A 47 -12.72 7.10 -1.67
N ASP A 48 -12.30 8.15 -2.35
CA ASP A 48 -10.98 8.21 -2.98
C ASP A 48 -9.92 8.29 -1.89
N GLN A 49 -9.23 7.18 -1.66
CA GLN A 49 -8.09 7.11 -0.72
C GLN A 49 -6.81 7.71 -1.33
N GLY A 50 -6.83 7.98 -2.63
CA GLY A 50 -5.78 8.65 -3.37
C GLY A 50 -5.80 10.16 -3.17
N ALA A 51 -5.05 10.89 -4.00
CA ALA A 51 -5.37 12.31 -4.19
C ALA A 51 -6.16 12.41 -5.51
N PRO A 52 -7.11 13.36 -5.61
CA PRO A 52 -7.81 13.61 -6.85
C PRO A 52 -6.81 13.75 -8.02
N GLY A 53 -7.04 13.00 -9.11
CA GLY A 53 -6.16 13.01 -10.29
C GLY A 53 -4.85 12.23 -10.18
N LYS A 54 -4.69 11.30 -9.23
CA LYS A 54 -3.43 10.54 -9.03
C LYS A 54 -3.48 9.12 -9.61
N GLY A 55 -2.91 8.97 -10.80
CA GLY A 55 -1.98 7.90 -11.21
C GLY A 55 -0.69 8.58 -11.69
N LEU A 56 0.31 7.87 -12.20
CA LEU A 56 1.31 8.56 -13.02
C LEU A 56 0.58 9.22 -14.21
N PRO A 57 0.83 10.49 -14.55
CA PRO A 57 0.16 11.16 -15.67
C PRO A 57 0.25 10.38 -16.99
N SER A 58 1.32 9.60 -17.14
CA SER A 58 1.58 8.72 -18.27
C SER A 58 0.78 7.41 -18.26
N GLY A 59 -0.08 7.16 -17.27
CA GLY A 59 -0.72 5.87 -17.05
C GLY A 59 0.25 4.77 -16.59
N ALA A 60 1.52 5.11 -16.33
CA ALA A 60 2.52 4.15 -15.88
C ALA A 60 2.16 3.55 -14.50
N ARG A 61 2.60 2.32 -14.28
CA ARG A 61 2.43 1.66 -12.98
C ARG A 61 3.24 2.45 -11.95
N GLY A 62 2.59 2.86 -10.85
CA GLY A 62 3.27 3.46 -9.70
C GLY A 62 4.19 2.46 -9.00
N ILE A 63 4.46 2.69 -7.71
CA ILE A 63 5.31 1.80 -6.88
C ILE A 63 4.87 0.32 -6.94
N GLY A 64 3.60 0.06 -7.24
CA GLY A 64 3.05 -1.28 -7.41
C GLY A 64 2.71 -1.94 -6.08
N ALA A 65 2.31 -3.21 -6.13
CA ALA A 65 1.99 -3.96 -4.92
C ALA A 65 3.26 -4.17 -4.08
N LEU A 66 3.16 -3.90 -2.78
CA LEU A 66 4.26 -4.13 -1.84
C LEU A 66 4.46 -5.63 -1.59
N ARG A 67 5.72 -6.06 -1.51
CA ARG A 67 6.06 -7.41 -1.05
C ARG A 67 5.72 -7.54 0.44
N LYS A 68 5.12 -8.66 0.82
CA LYS A 68 4.66 -8.90 2.19
C LYS A 68 5.76 -9.62 2.98
N GLY A 69 6.04 -9.17 4.19
CA GLY A 69 6.88 -9.88 5.14
C GLY A 69 8.35 -9.42 5.23
N ASP A 70 8.85 -8.67 4.24
CA ASP A 70 10.28 -8.32 4.14
C ASP A 70 10.88 -7.67 5.41
N LEU A 71 10.14 -6.77 6.07
CA LEU A 71 10.61 -6.13 7.31
C LEU A 71 10.12 -6.85 8.57
N ARG A 72 9.03 -7.63 8.46
CA ARG A 72 8.44 -8.38 9.57
C ARG A 72 9.39 -9.43 10.13
N GLN A 73 10.15 -10.09 9.26
CA GLN A 73 11.13 -11.10 9.68
C GLN A 73 12.24 -10.54 10.59
N PHE A 74 12.48 -9.23 10.56
CA PHE A 74 13.45 -8.56 11.45
C PHE A 74 12.80 -7.96 12.71
N GLY A 75 11.51 -8.21 12.95
CA GLY A 75 10.78 -7.67 14.09
C GLY A 75 10.21 -6.26 13.88
N TYR A 76 10.27 -5.73 12.66
CA TYR A 76 9.67 -4.43 12.33
C TYR A 76 8.17 -4.60 12.03
N THR A 77 7.38 -4.77 13.10
CA THR A 77 5.92 -4.95 13.08
C THR A 77 5.25 -4.03 14.08
N ASN A 78 3.99 -3.64 13.84
CA ASN A 78 3.22 -2.76 14.74
C ASN A 78 4.03 -1.51 15.17
N VAL A 79 4.50 -0.75 14.19
CA VAL A 79 5.46 0.36 14.43
C VAL A 79 5.00 1.42 15.42
N THR A 80 3.69 1.58 15.61
CA THR A 80 3.08 2.49 16.59
C THR A 80 3.24 2.02 18.03
N GLU A 81 3.43 0.71 18.25
CA GLU A 81 3.62 0.10 19.57
C GLU A 81 5.12 -0.10 19.88
N LEU A 82 5.98 -0.12 18.86
CA LEU A 82 7.42 -0.27 19.02
C LEU A 82 8.07 1.05 19.44
N SER A 83 8.93 0.96 20.47
CA SER A 83 9.86 2.05 20.78
C SER A 83 10.86 2.27 19.64
N GLU A 84 11.36 3.49 19.53
CA GLU A 84 12.31 3.90 18.49
C GLU A 84 13.55 3.01 18.46
N GLY A 85 14.14 2.70 19.62
CA GLY A 85 15.29 1.80 19.71
C GLY A 85 15.01 0.41 19.12
N ARG A 86 13.84 -0.19 19.40
CA ARG A 86 13.46 -1.49 18.83
C ARG A 86 13.27 -1.41 17.32
N ARG A 87 12.70 -0.32 16.82
CA ARG A 87 12.56 -0.08 15.37
C ARG A 87 13.94 0.01 14.70
N HIS A 88 14.84 0.82 15.25
CA HIS A 88 16.19 0.99 14.70
C HIS A 88 17.01 -0.30 14.76
N LEU A 89 16.89 -1.10 15.82
CA LEU A 89 17.54 -2.42 15.89
C LEU A 89 17.03 -3.38 14.80
N ALA A 90 15.72 -3.46 14.61
CA ALA A 90 15.11 -4.27 13.54
C ALA A 90 15.57 -3.79 12.15
N LEU A 91 15.62 -2.48 11.94
CA LEU A 91 16.06 -1.90 10.68
C LEU A 91 17.56 -2.09 10.45
N ALA A 92 18.41 -2.01 11.47
CA ALA A 92 19.83 -2.31 11.36
C ALA A 92 20.08 -3.77 10.92
N ALA A 93 19.28 -4.72 11.44
CA ALA A 93 19.31 -6.10 10.95
C ALA A 93 18.89 -6.20 9.47
N ALA A 94 17.84 -5.47 9.08
CA ALA A 94 17.37 -5.44 7.70
C ALA A 94 18.39 -4.79 6.73
N VAL A 95 19.08 -3.74 7.16
CA VAL A 95 20.14 -3.07 6.38
C VAL A 95 21.30 -4.01 6.12
N ARG A 96 21.72 -4.80 7.11
CA ARG A 96 22.77 -5.82 6.92
C ARG A 96 22.39 -6.87 5.88
N ALA A 97 21.10 -7.22 5.79
CA ALA A 97 20.61 -8.23 4.85
C ALA A 97 20.35 -7.70 3.43
N TYR A 98 19.87 -6.45 3.30
CA TYR A 98 19.36 -5.92 2.02
C TYR A 98 20.08 -4.66 1.50
N GLY A 99 20.91 -4.02 2.32
CA GLY A 99 21.53 -2.73 2.05
C GLY A 99 20.63 -1.53 2.38
N SER A 100 21.27 -0.39 2.71
CA SER A 100 20.59 0.82 3.17
C SER A 100 19.63 1.41 2.15
N LEU A 101 20.04 1.51 0.87
CA LEU A 101 19.20 2.01 -0.23
C LEU A 101 17.91 1.21 -0.39
N THR A 102 18.00 -0.12 -0.29
CA THR A 102 16.85 -1.02 -0.43
C THR A 102 15.85 -0.81 0.70
N ILE A 103 16.32 -0.73 1.95
CA ILE A 103 15.46 -0.46 3.12
C ILE A 103 14.82 0.92 3.02
N TRP A 104 15.61 1.93 2.66
CA TRP A 104 15.11 3.28 2.46
C TRP A 104 13.95 3.33 1.44
N ARG A 105 14.10 2.65 0.30
CA ARG A 105 13.05 2.55 -0.73
C ARG A 105 11.80 1.83 -0.22
N LYS A 106 11.97 0.75 0.57
CA LYS A 106 10.85 0.02 1.18
C LYS A 106 10.09 0.90 2.17
N LEU A 107 10.78 1.59 3.08
CA LEU A 107 10.16 2.49 4.05
C LEU A 107 9.46 3.66 3.35
N ASN A 108 10.08 4.24 2.32
CA ASN A 108 9.47 5.30 1.52
C ASN A 108 8.19 4.83 0.81
N ALA A 109 8.18 3.61 0.28
CA ALA A 109 7.01 3.02 -0.36
C ALA A 109 5.83 2.86 0.62
N VAL A 110 6.10 2.33 1.82
CA VAL A 110 5.07 2.19 2.86
C VAL A 110 4.56 3.56 3.28
N TYR A 111 5.46 4.50 3.58
CA TYR A 111 5.13 5.90 3.90
C TYR A 111 4.17 6.53 2.87
N VAL A 112 4.50 6.45 1.57
CA VAL A 112 3.67 7.05 0.51
C VAL A 112 2.28 6.44 0.46
N TYR A 113 2.15 5.15 0.73
CA TYR A 113 0.88 4.43 0.72
C TYR A 113 0.04 4.67 1.98
N THR A 114 0.67 4.91 3.12
CA THR A 114 -0.04 5.07 4.39
C THR A 114 -0.30 6.53 4.77
N ARG A 115 0.35 7.52 4.15
CA ARG A 115 0.24 8.94 4.58
C ARG A 115 -1.17 9.54 4.67
N ARG A 116 -2.14 8.96 3.95
CA ARG A 116 -3.56 9.38 4.02
C ARG A 116 -4.41 8.44 4.86
N THR A 117 -4.14 7.14 4.76
CA THR A 117 -4.96 6.08 5.36
C THR A 117 -4.57 5.77 6.80
N SER A 118 -3.31 5.99 7.18
CA SER A 118 -2.78 5.83 8.54
C SER A 118 -1.68 6.85 8.81
N PRO A 119 -2.03 8.12 9.13
CA PRO A 119 -1.05 9.19 9.32
C PRO A 119 -0.06 8.95 10.46
N ALA A 120 -0.52 8.34 11.56
CA ALA A 120 0.33 8.06 12.72
C ALA A 120 1.48 7.11 12.38
N SER A 121 1.17 5.97 11.74
CA SER A 121 2.21 5.03 11.28
C SER A 121 3.07 5.63 10.17
N SER A 122 2.46 6.42 9.27
CA SER A 122 3.17 7.11 8.20
C SER A 122 4.26 8.05 8.71
N ALA A 123 4.01 8.80 9.78
CA ALA A 123 5.00 9.68 10.38
C ALA A 123 6.23 8.90 10.88
N ILE A 124 6.00 7.72 11.46
CA ILE A 124 7.06 6.82 11.92
C ILE A 124 7.87 6.27 10.73
N PHE A 125 7.21 5.77 9.68
CA PHE A 125 7.92 5.28 8.49
C PHE A 125 8.78 6.36 7.84
N LYS A 126 8.32 7.63 7.87
CA LYS A 126 9.10 8.77 7.38
C LYS A 126 10.32 9.03 8.27
N ALA A 127 10.15 9.07 9.60
CA ALA A 127 11.24 9.29 10.55
C ALA A 127 12.31 8.18 10.44
N ASP A 128 11.88 6.92 10.44
CA ASP A 128 12.78 5.77 10.32
C ASP A 128 13.51 5.75 8.96
N ARG A 129 12.83 6.15 7.87
CA ARG A 129 13.46 6.33 6.55
C ARG A 129 14.55 7.42 6.59
N ASP A 130 14.25 8.55 7.21
CA ASP A 130 15.16 9.69 7.31
C ASP A 130 16.38 9.31 8.19
N TRP A 131 16.16 8.54 9.26
CA TRP A 131 17.23 7.95 10.09
C TRP A 131 18.15 7.02 9.28
N ILE A 132 17.60 6.15 8.43
CA ILE A 132 18.42 5.28 7.55
C ILE A 132 19.32 6.12 6.64
N ALA A 133 18.78 7.19 6.07
CA ALA A 133 19.52 8.08 5.19
C ALA A 133 20.68 8.78 5.92
N ALA A 134 20.42 9.26 7.14
CA ALA A 134 21.40 9.97 7.95
C ALA A 134 22.51 9.04 8.50
N TYR A 135 22.14 7.85 8.98
CA TYR A 135 23.08 6.97 9.70
C TYR A 135 23.91 6.07 8.78
N TYR A 136 23.29 5.51 7.72
CA TYR A 136 23.96 4.57 6.82
C TYR A 136 24.37 5.20 5.47
N GLY A 137 23.83 6.36 5.15
CA GLY A 137 23.94 6.95 3.82
C GLY A 137 23.14 6.19 2.75
N ILE A 138 22.81 6.88 1.67
CA ILE A 138 22.14 6.31 0.50
C ILE A 138 23.13 6.30 -0.66
N LYS A 139 23.84 5.19 -0.83
CA LYS A 139 24.68 4.96 -2.01
C LYS A 139 24.08 3.82 -2.82
N ALA A 140 23.97 4.02 -4.13
CA ALA A 140 23.86 2.89 -5.04
C ALA A 140 25.23 2.20 -5.02
N PHE A 141 25.24 0.90 -4.74
CA PHE A 141 26.43 0.08 -4.93
C PHE A 141 26.78 0.03 -6.42
#